data_AF-A0A2E0XEK1-F1
#
_entry.id   AF-A0A2E0XEK1-F1
#
_cell.length_a   1.000
_cell.length_b   1.000
_cell.length_c   1.000
_cell.angle_alpha   90.00
_cell.angle_beta   90.00
_cell.angle_gamma   90.00
#
_symmetry.space_group_name_H-M   'P 1'
#
loop_
_entity.id
_entity.type
_entity.pdbx_description
1 polymer ?
#
loop_
_entity_poly.entity_id
_entity_poly.type
_entity_poly.pdbx_seq_one_letter_code
_entity_poly.pdbx_strand_id
1 'polypeptide(L)' 'MDSCGTVYSAKEKKIWFYVNGKLDVENKWGGNPGILDKAGIGGWDGQRQWQGLLDEFIIFNTVLDEKDIQTLMEEASKKR' A
#
# COMPACT_ATOMS: atom_id res chain seq x y z
N MET A 1 9.30 -13.33 -0.30
CA MET A 1 8.82 -12.26 0.60
C MET A 1 7.79 -11.49 -0.19
N ASP A 2 6.54 -11.48 0.28
CA ASP A 2 5.43 -10.95 -0.50
C ASP A 2 5.54 -9.44 -0.68
N SER A 3 5.07 -8.96 -1.83
CA SER A 3 4.91 -7.53 -2.11
C SER A 3 3.46 -7.12 -1.86
N CYS A 4 3.24 -5.94 -1.28
CA CYS A 4 1.91 -5.45 -0.99
C CYS A 4 1.79 -3.96 -1.30
N GLY A 5 0.55 -3.52 -1.53
CA GLY A 5 0.26 -2.15 -1.93
C GLY A 5 -1.18 -1.78 -1.62
N THR A 6 -1.37 -0.52 -1.26
CA THR A 6 -2.69 0.05 -1.00
C THR A 6 -2.90 1.24 -1.93
N VAL A 7 -3.99 1.22 -2.69
CA VAL A 7 -4.42 2.32 -3.55
C VAL A 7 -5.67 2.95 -2.96
N TYR A 8 -5.74 4.27 -2.93
CA TYR A 8 -6.92 5.02 -2.51
C TYR A 8 -7.34 6.01 -3.59
N SER A 9 -8.65 6.08 -3.86
CA SER A 9 -9.26 7.10 -4.70
C SER A 9 -10.21 7.97 -3.89
N ALA A 10 -9.87 9.25 -3.74
CA ALA A 10 -10.77 10.24 -3.11
C ALA A 10 -12.04 10.47 -3.91
N LYS A 11 -11.93 10.41 -5.25
CA LYS A 11 -13.05 10.59 -6.17
C LYS A 11 -14.07 9.46 -6.03
N GLU A 12 -13.59 8.23 -5.94
CA GLU A 12 -14.45 7.04 -5.86
C GLU A 12 -14.81 6.65 -4.42
N LYS A 13 -14.08 7.19 -3.43
CA LYS A 13 -14.18 6.80 -2.02
C LYS A 13 -13.97 5.30 -1.84
N LYS A 14 -12.90 4.79 -2.45
CA LYS A 14 -12.52 3.37 -2.45
C LYS A 14 -11.06 3.17 -2.09
N ILE A 15 -10.79 2.04 -1.46
CA ILE A 15 -9.47 1.46 -1.28
C ILE A 15 -9.39 0.09 -1.92
N TRP A 16 -8.25 -0.17 -2.55
CA TRP A 16 -7.85 -1.47 -3.06
C TRP A 16 -6.56 -1.90 -2.38
N PHE A 17 -6.54 -3.14 -1.91
CA PHE A 17 -5.37 -3.78 -1.34
C PHE A 17 -4.90 -4.88 -2.28
N TYR A 18 -3.61 -4.89 -2.58
CA TYR A 18 -2.99 -5.82 -3.51
C TYR A 18 -1.91 -6.63 -2.79
N VAL A 19 -1.83 -7.91 -3.13
CA VAL A 19 -0.75 -8.83 -2.72
C VAL A 19 -0.18 -9.48 -3.98
N ASN A 20 1.14 -9.38 -4.16
CA ASN A 20 1.86 -9.95 -5.30
C ASN A 20 1.24 -9.58 -6.67
N GLY A 21 0.89 -8.31 -6.84
CA GLY A 21 0.35 -7.71 -8.05
C GLY A 21 -1.14 -7.98 -8.28
N LYS A 22 -1.80 -8.75 -7.41
CA LYS A 22 -3.22 -9.13 -7.56
C LYS A 22 -4.09 -8.43 -6.54
N LEU A 23 -5.27 -8.00 -6.98
CA LEU A 23 -6.27 -7.44 -6.08
C LEU A 23 -6.71 -8.52 -5.08
N ASP A 24 -6.57 -8.21 -3.80
CA ASP A 24 -6.99 -9.07 -2.69
C ASP A 24 -8.29 -8.55 -2.07
N VAL A 25 -8.38 -7.24 -1.83
CA VAL A 25 -9.55 -6.62 -1.18
C VAL A 25 -9.90 -5.28 -1.85
N GLU A 26 -11.20 -5.04 -2.05
CA GLU A 26 -11.78 -3.74 -2.36
C GLU A 26 -12.76 -3.32 -1.26
N ASN A 27 -12.67 -2.08 -0.77
CA ASN A 27 -13.59 -1.52 0.21
C ASN A 27 -13.99 -0.08 -0.10
N LYS A 28 -15.22 0.30 0.29
CA LYS A 28 -15.62 1.70 0.35
C LYS A 28 -14.95 2.36 1.56
N TRP A 29 -14.30 3.50 1.36
CA TRP A 29 -13.73 4.30 2.45
C TRP A 29 -13.88 5.80 2.15
N GLY A 30 -14.61 6.50 3.02
CA GLY A 30 -14.86 7.94 2.91
C GLY A 30 -13.90 8.86 3.67
N GLY A 31 -12.91 8.32 4.39
CA GLY A 31 -11.87 9.12 5.04
C GLY A 31 -10.85 9.62 4.03
N ASN A 32 -10.15 10.71 4.35
CA ASN A 32 -9.10 11.28 3.50
C ASN A 32 -7.72 10.90 4.05
N PRO A 33 -7.05 9.86 3.51
CA PRO A 33 -5.72 9.45 3.95
C PRO A 33 -4.62 10.47 3.60
N GLY A 34 -4.92 11.51 2.81
CA GLY A 34 -3.99 12.60 2.52
C GLY A 34 -3.80 13.60 3.67
N ILE A 35 -4.64 13.56 4.70
CA ILE A 35 -4.42 14.29 5.96
C ILE A 35 -3.74 13.30 6.91
N LEU A 36 -2.42 13.26 6.86
CA LEU A 36 -1.61 12.46 7.76
C LEU A 36 -1.53 13.19 9.12
N ASP A 37 -2.06 12.57 10.16
CA ASP A 37 -1.64 12.86 11.53
C ASP A 37 -0.32 12.10 11.78
N LYS A 38 -0.15 11.39 12.90
CA LYS A 38 0.98 10.48 13.09
C LYS A 38 1.06 9.43 11.98
N ALA A 39 2.26 9.26 11.42
CA ALA A 39 2.61 8.17 10.53
C ALA A 39 3.85 7.44 11.06
N GLY A 40 3.82 6.10 11.03
CA GLY A 40 4.91 5.27 11.51
C GLY A 40 5.03 4.00 10.67
N ILE A 41 6.27 3.54 10.49
CA ILE A 41 6.56 2.25 9.86
C ILE A 41 6.90 1.26 10.97
N GLY A 42 6.26 0.09 10.94
CA GLY A 42 6.58 -1.01 11.86
C GLY A 42 5.95 -0.90 13.25
N GLY A 43 5.07 0.07 13.51
CA GLY A 43 4.31 0.13 14.76
C GLY A 43 3.47 1.41 14.88
N TRP A 44 2.50 1.37 15.79
CA TRP A 44 1.69 2.55 16.16
C TRP A 44 1.71 2.73 17.67
N ASP A 45 2.24 3.86 18.15
CA ASP A 45 2.34 4.22 19.57
C ASP A 45 2.85 3.06 20.48
N GLY A 46 3.91 2.38 20.04
CA GLY A 46 4.53 1.27 20.79
C GLY A 46 3.73 -0.03 20.78
N GLN A 47 2.58 -0.09 20.12
CA GLN A 47 1.78 -1.31 19.96
C GLN A 47 2.01 -1.97 18.59
N ARG A 48 1.74 -3.28 18.53
CA ARG A 48 1.78 -4.11 17.30
C ARG A 48 3.07 -3.91 16.49
N GLN A 49 4.19 -4.03 17.16
CA GLN A 49 5.50 -3.86 16.54
C GLN A 49 5.73 -4.94 15.48
N TRP A 50 6.06 -4.52 14.26
CA TRP A 50 6.47 -5.41 13.17
C TRP A 50 7.76 -6.13 13.55
N GLN A 51 7.82 -7.43 13.27
CA GLN A 51 8.97 -8.31 13.60
C GLN A 51 9.59 -8.92 12.35
N GLY A 52 9.70 -8.13 11.28
CA GLY A 52 10.29 -8.56 10.02
C GLY A 52 11.13 -7.48 9.37
N LEU A 53 11.60 -7.78 8.16
CA LEU A 53 12.29 -6.80 7.32
C LEU A 53 11.26 -6.07 6.45
N LEU A 54 11.54 -4.81 6.15
CA LEU A 54 10.90 -4.04 5.08
C LEU A 54 12.03 -3.58 4.18
N ASP A 55 11.85 -3.73 2.88
CA ASP A 55 12.89 -3.48 1.89
C ASP A 55 12.57 -2.19 1.13
N GLU A 56 11.63 -2.27 0.20
CA GLU A 56 11.26 -1.16 -0.68
C GLU A 56 9.95 -0.51 -0.19
N PHE A 57 9.99 0.80 0.04
CA PHE A 57 8.82 1.59 0.45
C PHE A 57 8.68 2.84 -0.42
N ILE A 58 7.55 2.98 -1.10
CA ILE A 58 7.28 4.03 -2.07
C ILE A 58 5.86 4.57 -1.84
N ILE A 59 5.68 5.88 -1.97
CA ILE A 59 4.36 6.55 -1.88
C ILE A 59 4.15 7.35 -3.18
N PHE A 60 2.95 7.23 -3.75
CA PHE A 60 2.52 8.00 -4.91
C PHE A 60 1.43 9.00 -4.52
N ASN A 61 1.43 10.17 -5.14
CA ASN A 61 0.39 11.20 -4.96
C ASN A 61 -0.74 11.08 -5.99
N THR A 62 -0.80 9.96 -6.70
CA THR A 62 -1.80 9.66 -7.73
C THR A 62 -2.41 8.29 -7.49
N VAL A 63 -3.61 8.08 -8.04
CA VAL A 63 -4.24 6.76 -8.07
C VAL A 63 -3.50 5.93 -9.12
N LEU A 64 -2.94 4.79 -8.70
CA LEU A 64 -2.33 3.82 -9.60
C LEU A 64 -3.39 2.82 -10.09
N ASP A 65 -3.30 2.42 -11.36
CA ASP A 65 -4.15 1.36 -11.89
C ASP A 65 -3.55 -0.04 -11.65
N GLU A 66 -4.29 -1.09 -12.02
CA GLU A 66 -3.86 -2.48 -11.80
C GLU A 66 -2.56 -2.81 -12.53
N LYS A 67 -2.31 -2.24 -13.72
CA LYS A 67 -1.10 -2.51 -14.51
C LYS A 67 0.10 -1.82 -13.89
N ASP A 68 -0.07 -0.60 -13.38
CA ASP A 68 0.96 0.10 -12.62
C ASP A 68 1.40 -0.75 -11.42
N ILE A 69 0.43 -1.27 -10.66
CA ILE A 69 0.68 -2.11 -9.48
C ILE A 69 1.38 -3.42 -9.84
N GLN A 70 0.91 -4.12 -10.89
CA GLN A 70 1.55 -5.34 -11.37
C GLN A 70 3.01 -5.09 -11.76
N THR A 71 3.26 -4.02 -12.53
CA THR A 71 4.61 -3.64 -12.96
C THR A 71 5.53 -3.37 -11.76
N LEU A 72 5.07 -2.55 -10.81
CA LEU A 72 5.85 -2.20 -9.62
C LEU A 72 6.21 -3.43 -8.78
N MET A 73 5.25 -4.33 -8.55
CA MET A 73 5.47 -5.51 -7.72
C MET A 73 6.34 -6.58 -8.41
N GLU A 74 6.23 -6.70 -9.73
CA GLU A 74 7.14 -7.54 -10.52
C GLU A 74 8.57 -7.01 -10.50
N GLU A 75 8.76 -5.69 -10.64
CA GLU A 75 10.08 -5.07 -10.59
C GLU A 75 10.73 -5.18 -9.21
N ALA A 76 9.96 -4.94 -8.14
CA ALA A 76 10.40 -5.14 -6.76
C ALA A 76 10.87 -6.59 -6.51
N SER A 77 10.17 -7.57 -7.09
CA SER A 77 10.51 -8.98 -6.93
C SER A 77 11.82 -9.38 -7.65
N LYS A 78 12.20 -8.67 -8.72
CA LYS A 78 13.41 -8.96 -9.52
C LYS A 78 14.69 -8.40 -8.91
N LYS A 79 14.59 -7.47 -7.97
CA LYS A 79 15.74 -6.81 -7.32
C LYS A 79 16.33 -7.60 -6.15
N ARG A 80 15.76 -8.77 -5.83
CA ARG A 80 16.15 -9.63 -4.71
C ARG A 80 16.84 -10.91 -5.16
#